data_AF-A0A965DZ57-F1
#
_entry.id   AF-A0A965DZ57-F1
#
_cell.length_a   1.000
_cell.length_b   1.000
_cell.length_c   1.000
_cell.angle_alpha   90.00
_cell.angle_beta   90.00
_cell.angle_gamma   90.00
#
_symmetry.space_group_name_H-M   'P 1'
#
loop_
_entity.id
_entity.type
_entity.pdbx_description
1 polymer ?
#
loop_
_entity_poly.entity_id
_entity_poly.type
_entity_poly.pdbx_seq_one_letter_code
_entity_poly.pdbx_strand_id
1 'polypeptide(L)' 'MNQQRERAKNARKNDVADPQRVAAYKSLVDQHGATTFVGYERDSAEGKVLAVLGPFDHEDGSSVHEIYLDVSPFYAESGG' A
#
# COMPACT_ATOMS: atom_id res chain seq x y z
N MET A 1 0.22 -24.96 -20.77
CA MET A 1 -0.68 -24.99 -19.58
C MET A 1 0.08 -24.92 -18.25
N ASN A 2 0.97 -25.86 -17.90
CA ASN A 2 1.66 -25.84 -16.59
C ASN A 2 2.60 -24.63 -16.39
N GLN A 3 3.32 -24.19 -17.43
CA GLN A 3 4.23 -23.05 -17.32
C GLN A 3 3.51 -21.71 -17.09
N GLN A 4 2.31 -21.51 -17.64
CA GLN A 4 1.49 -20.32 -17.35
C GLN A 4 0.96 -20.34 -15.91
N ARG A 5 0.58 -21.53 -15.40
CA ARG A 5 0.09 -21.71 -14.03
C ARG A 5 1.18 -21.48 -12.98
N GLU A 6 2.40 -21.93 -13.26
CA GLU A 6 3.57 -21.67 -12.40
C GLU A 6 3.99 -20.20 -12.47
N ARG A 7 3.96 -19.55 -13.64
CA ARG A 7 4.18 -18.09 -13.75
C ARG A 7 3.14 -17.28 -12.96
N ALA A 8 1.86 -17.64 -13.04
CA ALA A 8 0.80 -16.99 -12.28
C ALA A 8 0.93 -17.21 -10.76
N LYS A 9 1.41 -18.39 -10.32
CA LYS A 9 1.70 -18.66 -8.91
C LYS A 9 2.94 -17.92 -8.40
N ASN A 10 3.98 -17.81 -9.22
CA ASN A 10 5.20 -17.08 -8.84
C ASN A 10 4.99 -15.56 -8.84
N ALA A 11 4.19 -15.03 -9.77
CA ALA A 11 3.74 -13.64 -9.74
C ALA A 11 2.98 -13.33 -8.44
N ARG A 12 2.10 -14.23 -7.99
CA ARG A 12 1.40 -14.09 -6.71
C ARG A 12 2.30 -14.19 -5.48
N LYS A 13 3.45 -14.87 -5.54
CA LYS A 13 4.38 -14.99 -4.41
C LYS A 13 5.17 -13.70 -4.15
N ASN A 14 5.46 -12.93 -5.21
CA ASN A 14 6.08 -11.61 -5.08
C ASN A 14 5.05 -10.52 -4.68
N ASP A 15 3.76 -10.82 -4.84
CA ASP A 15 2.63 -9.93 -4.56
C ASP A 15 1.94 -10.23 -3.20
N VAL A 16 2.42 -11.22 -2.44
CA VAL A 16 1.96 -11.40 -1.05
C VAL A 16 2.70 -10.39 -0.18
N ALA A 17 2.03 -9.28 0.13
CA ALA A 17 2.52 -8.29 1.07
C ALA A 17 3.02 -8.96 2.37
N ASP A 18 4.20 -8.52 2.85
CA ASP A 18 4.81 -9.00 4.08
C ASP A 18 3.77 -9.07 5.23
N PRO A 19 3.60 -10.22 5.92
CA PRO A 19 2.60 -10.36 6.98
C PRO A 19 2.69 -9.31 8.09
N GLN A 20 3.89 -8.83 8.42
CA GLN A 20 4.11 -7.76 9.41
C GLN A 20 3.63 -6.42 8.85
N ARG A 21 3.91 -6.14 7.58
CA ARG A 21 3.42 -4.94 6.89
C ARG A 21 1.89 -4.93 6.83
N VAL A 22 1.26 -6.06 6.48
CA VAL A 22 -0.20 -6.22 6.49
C VAL A 22 -0.79 -6.00 7.89
N ALA A 23 -0.16 -6.57 8.92
CA ALA A 23 -0.58 -6.39 10.30
C ALA A 23 -0.50 -4.91 10.74
N ALA A 24 0.57 -4.21 10.38
CA ALA A 24 0.73 -2.78 10.65
C ALA A 24 -0.38 -1.94 9.99
N TYR A 25 -0.66 -2.17 8.71
CA TYR A 25 -1.76 -1.51 8.01
C TYR A 25 -3.11 -1.79 8.65
N LYS A 26 -3.38 -3.04 9.03
CA LYS A 26 -4.62 -3.39 9.72
C LYS A 26 -4.78 -2.66 11.04
N SER A 27 -3.72 -2.60 11.86
CA SER A 27 -3.74 -1.84 13.11
C SER A 27 -4.01 -0.35 12.90
N LEU A 28 -3.46 0.25 11.84
CA LEU A 28 -3.71 1.65 11.51
C LEU A 28 -5.16 1.88 11.10
N VAL A 29 -5.74 0.99 10.28
CA VAL A 29 -7.17 1.07 9.91
C VAL A 29 -8.06 0.89 11.14
N ASP A 30 -7.75 -0.06 12.02
CA ASP A 30 -8.52 -0.30 13.24
C ASP A 30 -8.47 0.92 14.19
N GLN A 31 -7.34 1.65 14.23
CA GLN A 31 -7.14 2.80 15.10
C GLN A 31 -7.67 4.12 14.52
N HIS A 32 -7.52 4.35 13.22
CA HIS A 32 -7.76 5.63 12.57
C HIS A 32 -8.87 5.62 11.52
N GLY A 33 -9.37 4.45 11.14
CA GLY A 33 -10.22 4.26 9.98
C GLY A 33 -9.41 4.22 8.68
N ALA A 34 -10.10 4.05 7.56
CA ALA A 34 -9.49 4.09 6.23
C ALA A 34 -9.16 5.53 5.82
N THR A 35 -8.10 5.72 5.02
CA THR A 35 -7.79 7.00 4.37
C THR A 35 -8.97 7.49 3.53
N THR A 36 -9.34 8.76 3.69
CA THR A 36 -10.36 9.42 2.87
C THR A 36 -9.76 9.80 1.53
N PHE A 37 -10.22 9.16 0.46
CA PHE A 37 -9.80 9.49 -0.90
C PHE A 37 -10.60 10.69 -1.45
N VAL A 38 -9.89 11.72 -1.93
CA VAL A 38 -10.49 12.95 -2.50
C VAL A 38 -10.06 13.23 -3.94
N GLY A 39 -9.31 12.31 -4.55
CA GLY A 39 -8.67 12.50 -5.87
C GLY A 39 -9.63 12.55 -7.06
N TYR A 40 -10.93 12.26 -6.87
CA TYR A 40 -11.95 12.47 -7.91
C TYR A 40 -12.31 13.95 -8.07
N GLU A 41 -12.20 14.75 -6.99
CA GLU A 41 -12.63 16.15 -6.97
C GLU A 41 -11.44 17.12 -6.97
N ARG A 42 -10.32 16.74 -6.36
CA ARG A 42 -9.19 17.63 -6.08
C ARG A 42 -7.87 16.94 -6.40
N ASP A 43 -6.92 17.70 -6.94
CA ASP A 43 -5.54 17.25 -7.19
C ASP A 43 -4.63 17.40 -5.95
N SER A 44 -5.13 18.09 -4.91
CA SER A 44 -4.39 18.45 -3.72
C SER A 44 -5.31 18.44 -2.49
N ALA A 45 -4.74 18.10 -1.34
CA ALA A 45 -5.44 18.10 -0.06
C ALA A 45 -4.47 18.34 1.09
N GLU A 46 -4.94 19.02 2.14
CA GLU A 46 -4.29 18.97 3.45
C GLU A 46 -4.64 17.65 4.13
N GLY A 47 -3.62 16.93 4.60
CA GLY A 47 -3.75 15.67 5.31
C GLY A 47 -2.75 15.57 6.45
N LYS A 48 -3.09 14.79 7.47
CA LYS A 48 -2.24 14.48 8.61
C LYS A 48 -1.49 13.18 8.37
N VAL A 49 -0.18 13.19 8.64
CA VAL A 49 0.61 11.96 8.73
C VAL A 49 0.22 11.21 9.99
N LEU A 50 -0.35 10.02 9.80
CA LEU A 50 -0.75 9.12 10.89
C LEU A 50 0.36 8.12 11.22
N ALA A 51 1.10 7.65 10.21
CA ALA A 51 2.23 6.75 10.39
C ALA A 51 3.25 6.85 9.25
N VAL A 52 4.47 6.41 9.56
CA VAL A 52 5.55 6.18 8.61
C VAL A 52 5.98 4.72 8.78
N LEU A 53 5.87 3.93 7.73
CA LEU A 53 6.18 2.50 7.72
C LEU A 53 7.43 2.23 6.88
N GLY A 54 8.09 1.11 7.17
CA GLY A 54 9.30 0.67 6.46
C GLY A 54 10.60 1.12 7.15
N PRO A 55 11.71 1.24 6.40
CA PRO A 55 11.76 1.16 4.94
C PRO A 55 11.48 -0.26 4.40
N PHE A 56 10.96 -0.33 3.18
CA PHE A 56 10.68 -1.58 2.47
C PHE A 56 11.48 -1.64 1.17
N ASP A 57 12.18 -2.75 0.98
CA ASP A 57 12.97 -3.01 -0.22
C ASP A 57 12.05 -3.32 -1.40
N HIS A 58 12.35 -2.73 -2.55
CA HIS A 58 11.64 -2.90 -3.82
C HIS A 58 12.48 -3.72 -4.81
N GLU A 59 11.83 -4.29 -5.83
CA GLU A 59 12.51 -5.11 -6.85
C GLU A 59 13.57 -4.34 -7.65
N ASP A 60 13.47 -3.01 -7.71
CA ASP A 60 14.45 -2.13 -8.36
C ASP A 60 15.68 -1.82 -7.48
N GLY A 61 15.76 -2.40 -6.29
CA GLY A 61 16.84 -2.20 -5.32
C GLY A 61 16.71 -0.91 -4.51
N SER A 62 15.62 -0.16 -4.66
CA SER A 62 15.31 0.97 -3.79
C SER A 62 14.75 0.50 -2.45
N SER A 63 14.91 1.34 -1.41
CA SER A 63 14.34 1.11 -0.08
C SER A 63 13.54 2.35 0.29
N VAL A 64 12.22 2.21 0.40
CA VAL A 64 11.29 3.35 0.50
C VAL A 64 10.47 3.28 1.77
N HIS A 65 10.13 4.44 2.31
CA HIS A 65 9.17 4.54 3.41
C HIS A 65 7.77 4.75 2.84
N GLU A 66 6.79 4.20 3.53
CA GLU A 66 5.38 4.39 3.20
C GLU A 66 4.72 5.31 4.21
N ILE A 67 3.95 6.26 3.70
CA ILE A 67 3.30 7.29 4.51
C ILE A 67 1.81 6.99 4.56
N TYR A 68 1.28 6.79 5.77
CA TYR A 68 -0.14 6.60 6.01
C TYR A 68 -0.79 7.95 6.38
N LEU A 69 -1.80 8.35 5.60
CA LEU A 69 -2.50 9.64 5.74
C LEU A 69 -3.97 9.42 6.10
N ASP A 70 -4.58 10.39 6.78
CA ASP A 70 -6.02 10.42 7.00
C ASP A 70 -6.81 10.82 5.74
N VAL A 71 -6.24 11.67 4.88
CA VAL A 71 -6.82 12.15 3.62
C VAL A 71 -5.75 12.14 2.53
N SER A 72 -6.11 11.72 1.31
CA SER A 72 -5.18 11.70 0.18
C SER A 72 -5.87 11.90 -1.18
N PRO A 73 -5.30 12.70 -2.10
CA PRO A 73 -5.74 12.75 -3.50
C PRO A 73 -5.10 11.64 -4.35
N PHE A 74 -4.13 10.88 -3.82
CA PHE A 74 -3.41 9.85 -4.57
C PHE A 74 -4.19 8.54 -4.65
N TYR A 75 -4.40 8.05 -5.86
CA TYR A 75 -5.10 6.78 -6.11
C TYR A 75 -4.19 5.60 -5.79
N ALA A 76 -4.69 4.64 -5.01
CA ALA A 76 -3.95 3.41 -4.70
C ALA A 76 -3.84 2.52 -5.95
N GLU A 77 -2.66 1.96 -6.21
CA GLU A 77 -2.34 1.22 -7.45
C GLU A 77 -3.28 0.03 -7.73
N SER A 78 -3.87 -0.57 -6.68
CA SER A 78 -4.81 -1.70 -6.80
C SER A 78 -6.29 -1.33 -6.53
N GLY A 79 -6.64 -0.04 -6.55
CA GLY A 79 -8.03 0.41 -6.39
C GLY A 79 -8.54 0.50 -4.95
N GLY A 80 -7.64 0.43 -3.97
CA GLY A 80 -7.96 0.49 -2.53
C GLY A 80 -8.08 -0.89 -1.91
#